data_AF-A0A0N5APP7-F1
#
_entry.id   AF-A0A0N5APP7-F1
#
_cell.length_a   1.000
_cell.length_b   1.000
_cell.length_c   1.000
_cell.angle_alpha   90.00
_cell.angle_beta   90.00
_cell.angle_gamma   90.00
#
_symmetry.space_group_name_H-M   'P 1'
#
loop_
_entity.id
_entity.type
_entity.pdbx_description
1 polymer ?
#
loop_
_entity_poly.entity_id
_entity_poly.type
_entity_poly.pdbx_seq_one_letter_code
_entity_poly.pdbx_strand_id
1 'polypeptide(L)'
;MDWSFGLRILLPLCYVVLVLVVIRNLAVLSTTDCSTPANVAKRITTEVEQLYPPNTSRSISNESDSGHLSKAQRLPDCIIIGVRKGGTRALLDAVALHPQVRIVRHEVHFFDVNQTYNKGLEWYRSQMPVVADAQVTIEKTPAYFTNVLAPQRVYKMNPNLKLILIIREPVSRAISDYTQVLCIRLEQNKSLNSFENEAFLADGTTVNTDYKPVRNSLYAVHMKQWLKYFPLKNFLIIDGDKFTRKPLPELRRVERFLHLTTSIRSDQLVYDPSKHFFCFRRRTTAKIKCLGNSKGRPHANVSERTKMFLRKNFAPYNEEFFHLVNRRWFW
;
A
#
# COMPACT_ATOMS: atom_id res chain seq x y z
N MET A 1 -24.03 64.49 -31.24
CA MET A 1 -23.68 63.08 -31.51
C MET A 1 -22.45 62.76 -30.67
N ASP A 2 -22.66 62.37 -29.41
CA ASP A 2 -21.57 62.10 -28.46
C ASP A 2 -21.23 60.61 -28.45
N TRP A 3 -20.14 60.26 -29.14
CA TRP A 3 -19.55 58.91 -29.16
C TRP A 3 -18.68 58.61 -27.92
N SER A 4 -18.71 59.50 -26.92
CA SER A 4 -17.85 59.48 -25.73
C SER A 4 -18.44 58.67 -24.55
N PHE A 5 -19.71 58.25 -24.62
CA PHE A 5 -20.35 57.45 -23.56
C PHE A 5 -20.12 55.93 -23.69
N GLY A 6 -19.95 55.40 -24.90
CA GLY A 6 -19.78 53.96 -25.14
C GLY A 6 -18.44 53.39 -24.64
N LEU A 7 -17.38 54.20 -24.67
CA LEU A 7 -16.02 53.73 -24.34
C LEU A 7 -15.74 53.63 -22.83
N ARG A 8 -16.53 54.33 -21.99
CA ARG A 8 -16.36 54.31 -20.52
C ARG A 8 -16.96 53.08 -19.82
N ILE A 9 -17.81 52.32 -20.51
CA ILE A 9 -18.48 51.13 -19.94
C ILE A 9 -17.78 49.82 -20.37
N LEU A 10 -17.07 49.81 -21.50
CA LEU A 10 -16.39 48.59 -22.02
C LEU A 10 -15.06 48.27 -21.31
N LEU A 11 -14.31 49.29 -20.88
CA LEU A 11 -13.05 49.12 -20.12
C LEU A 11 -13.21 48.34 -18.80
N PRO A 12 -14.19 48.64 -17.92
CA PRO A 12 -14.37 47.88 -16.67
C PRO A 12 -14.88 46.45 -16.93
N LEU A 13 -15.65 46.20 -17.99
CA LEU A 13 -16.09 44.86 -18.36
C LEU A 13 -14.93 43.98 -18.83
N CYS A 14 -14.04 44.51 -19.67
CA CYS A 14 -12.82 43.79 -20.07
C CYS A 14 -11.89 43.52 -18.87
N TYR A 15 -11.75 44.47 -17.94
CA TYR A 15 -10.94 44.27 -16.73
C TYR A 15 -11.54 43.21 -15.80
N VAL A 16 -12.86 43.18 -15.62
CA VAL A 16 -13.56 42.15 -14.84
C VAL A 16 -13.44 40.78 -15.50
N VAL A 17 -13.57 40.68 -16.82
CA VAL A 17 -13.37 39.40 -17.53
C VAL A 17 -11.91 38.93 -17.43
N LEU A 18 -10.93 39.83 -17.56
CA LEU A 18 -9.52 39.49 -17.42
C LEU A 18 -9.18 39.06 -15.99
N VAL A 19 -9.71 39.75 -14.97
CA VAL A 19 -9.57 39.40 -13.56
C VAL A 19 -10.26 38.07 -13.26
N LEU A 20 -11.45 37.81 -13.80
CA LEU A 20 -12.13 36.52 -13.64
C LEU A 20 -11.39 35.38 -14.34
N VAL A 21 -10.77 35.62 -15.50
CA VAL A 21 -9.93 34.63 -16.21
C VAL A 21 -8.63 34.38 -15.43
N VAL A 22 -8.02 35.42 -14.85
CA VAL A 22 -6.82 35.29 -13.99
C VAL A 22 -7.16 34.59 -12.67
N ILE A 23 -8.29 34.90 -12.02
CA ILE A 23 -8.76 34.21 -10.81
C ILE A 23 -9.11 32.76 -11.12
N ARG A 24 -9.74 32.49 -12.26
CA ARG A 24 -10.07 31.13 -12.71
C ARG A 24 -8.81 30.33 -13.10
N ASN A 25 -7.77 30.98 -13.64
CA ASN A 25 -6.46 30.35 -13.88
C ASN A 25 -5.62 30.18 -12.61
N LEU A 26 -5.73 31.07 -11.62
CA LEU A 26 -5.10 30.91 -10.30
C LEU A 26 -5.80 29.80 -9.49
N ALA A 27 -7.10 29.57 -9.70
CA ALA A 27 -7.85 28.47 -9.10
C ALA A 27 -7.57 27.09 -9.74
N VAL A 28 -6.80 27.03 -10.84
CA VAL A 28 -6.27 25.78 -11.43
C VAL A 28 -4.82 25.51 -10.96
N LEU A 29 -4.40 26.10 -9.85
CA LEU A 29 -3.40 25.45 -9.02
C LEU A 29 -4.08 24.24 -8.38
N SER A 30 -3.99 23.09 -9.05
CA SER A 30 -4.27 21.78 -8.48
C SER A 30 -3.33 21.57 -7.28
N THR A 31 -3.69 22.15 -6.13
CA THR A 31 -3.02 21.87 -4.87
C THR A 31 -3.23 20.39 -4.62
N THR A 32 -2.12 19.66 -4.57
CA THR A 32 -2.18 18.28 -4.10
C THR A 32 -2.64 18.39 -2.64
N ASP A 33 -3.89 18.01 -2.37
CA ASP A 33 -4.48 18.12 -1.04
C ASP A 33 -3.79 17.12 -0.11
N CYS A 34 -2.66 17.56 0.44
CA CYS A 34 -1.96 16.95 1.56
C CYS A 34 -2.59 17.49 2.85
N SER A 35 -3.92 17.34 3.00
CA SER A 35 -4.63 17.80 4.18
C SER A 35 -3.92 17.31 5.44
N THR A 36 -3.59 18.27 6.29
CA THR A 36 -2.87 18.10 7.54
C THR A 36 -3.72 17.26 8.50
N PRO A 37 -3.14 16.27 9.22
CA PRO A 37 -3.68 15.93 10.52
C PRO A 37 -3.33 17.12 11.43
N ALA A 38 -4.33 17.95 11.75
CA ALA A 38 -4.23 18.89 12.85
C ALA A 38 -3.75 18.13 14.11
N ASN A 39 -2.62 18.58 14.67
CA ASN A 39 -2.15 18.34 16.04
C ASN A 39 -2.65 17.06 16.73
N VAL A 40 -2.03 15.92 16.40
CA VAL A 40 -2.02 14.75 17.30
C VAL A 40 -0.58 14.28 17.51
N ALA A 41 0.29 15.21 17.87
CA ALA A 41 1.64 14.95 18.33
C ALA A 41 1.82 15.46 19.77
N LYS A 42 0.92 15.05 20.69
CA LYS A 42 1.18 15.07 22.14
C LYS A 42 0.17 14.33 23.04
N ARG A 43 -0.73 13.49 22.50
CA ARG A 43 -1.75 12.78 23.31
C ARG A 43 -1.94 11.28 23.01
N ILE A 44 -0.97 10.62 22.38
CA ILE A 44 -1.11 9.18 22.02
C ILE A 44 -0.61 8.23 23.12
N THR A 45 0.00 8.71 24.21
CA THR A 45 0.54 7.84 25.26
C THR A 45 -0.38 7.55 26.44
N THR A 46 -1.69 7.88 26.42
CA THR A 46 -2.51 7.68 27.64
C THR A 46 -3.96 7.21 27.43
N GLU A 47 -4.42 6.89 26.21
CA GLU A 47 -5.78 6.36 25.99
C GLU A 47 -5.84 4.98 25.31
N VAL A 48 -4.69 4.36 25.01
CA VAL A 48 -4.67 2.99 24.43
C VAL A 48 -4.62 1.91 25.54
N GLU A 49 -4.39 2.31 26.79
CA GLU A 49 -4.17 1.40 27.92
C GLU A 49 -5.46 0.88 28.59
N GLN A 50 -6.63 1.39 28.20
CA GLN A 50 -7.91 1.04 28.85
C GLN A 50 -8.74 -0.05 28.15
N LEU A 51 -8.24 -0.72 27.09
CA LEU A 51 -9.05 -1.76 26.41
C LEU A 51 -8.51 -3.19 26.51
N TYR A 52 -7.30 -3.43 27.02
CA TYR A 52 -6.79 -4.77 27.33
C TYR A 52 -5.69 -4.67 28.41
N PRO A 53 -5.86 -5.26 29.61
CA PRO A 53 -4.85 -5.16 30.66
C PRO A 53 -3.58 -5.95 30.30
N PRO A 54 -2.39 -5.54 30.80
CA PRO A 54 -1.17 -6.33 30.68
C PRO A 54 -1.31 -7.61 31.51
N ASN A 55 -1.04 -8.77 30.90
CA ASN A 55 -1.04 -10.06 31.59
C ASN A 55 0.13 -10.11 32.58
N THR A 56 -0.19 -9.97 33.87
CA THR A 56 0.72 -10.23 34.98
C THR A 56 1.03 -11.73 35.04
N SER A 57 2.32 -12.08 35.02
CA SER A 57 2.80 -13.43 35.25
C SER A 57 2.45 -13.90 36.66
N ARG A 58 1.51 -14.83 36.79
CA ARG A 58 1.35 -15.67 37.97
C ARG A 58 1.66 -17.12 37.60
N SER A 59 2.75 -17.62 38.17
CA SER A 59 2.98 -19.04 38.37
C SER A 59 1.90 -19.60 39.30
N ILE A 60 1.33 -20.77 38.97
CA ILE A 60 1.02 -21.87 39.90
C ILE A 60 0.55 -23.10 39.08
N SER A 61 0.84 -24.24 39.70
CA SER A 61 0.89 -25.66 39.35
C SER A 61 -0.32 -26.36 38.70
N ASN A 62 0.05 -27.38 37.91
CA ASN A 62 -0.50 -28.73 37.67
C ASN A 62 -2.02 -29.06 37.70
N GLU A 63 -2.34 -29.92 36.71
CA GLU A 63 -3.50 -30.82 36.51
C GLU A 63 -4.80 -30.26 35.91
N SER A 64 -5.04 -30.56 34.63
CA SER A 64 -5.89 -31.69 34.19
C SER A 64 -6.12 -31.65 32.67
N ASP A 65 -5.98 -32.82 32.06
CA ASP A 65 -6.03 -33.08 30.61
C ASP A 65 -7.42 -32.79 30.02
N SER A 66 -7.50 -31.74 29.21
CA SER A 66 -8.69 -31.37 28.45
C SER A 66 -8.29 -30.68 27.15
N GLY A 67 -7.73 -31.45 26.19
CA GLY A 67 -7.65 -31.08 24.76
C GLY A 67 -7.31 -29.62 24.47
N HIS A 68 -6.36 -29.04 25.21
CA HIS A 68 -6.16 -27.60 25.24
C HIS A 68 -5.49 -27.20 23.92
N LEU A 69 -6.25 -26.61 22.99
CA LEU A 69 -5.71 -26.05 21.75
C LEU A 69 -4.49 -25.20 22.08
N SER A 70 -3.31 -25.68 21.68
CA SER A 70 -2.05 -25.04 22.04
C SER A 70 -2.00 -23.67 21.37
N LYS A 71 -1.88 -22.62 22.18
CA LYS A 71 -1.74 -21.25 21.69
C LYS A 71 -0.27 -20.85 21.77
N ALA A 72 0.32 -20.46 20.66
CA ALA A 72 1.73 -20.07 20.60
C ALA A 72 1.97 -18.95 19.57
N GLN A 73 3.06 -18.21 19.73
CA GLN A 73 3.59 -17.37 18.66
C GLN A 73 4.32 -18.25 17.67
N ARG A 74 4.04 -18.10 16.37
CA ARG A 74 4.63 -18.88 15.29
C ARG A 74 5.14 -17.96 14.21
N LEU A 75 6.15 -18.40 13.47
CA LEU A 75 6.59 -17.71 12.26
C LEU A 75 5.42 -17.60 11.27
N PRO A 76 5.39 -16.57 10.40
CA PRO A 76 4.26 -16.37 9.50
C PRO A 76 4.15 -17.50 8.49
N ASP A 77 2.93 -17.94 8.21
CA ASP A 77 2.62 -18.91 7.15
C ASP A 77 2.60 -18.25 5.76
N CYS A 78 2.38 -16.92 5.73
CA CYS A 78 2.34 -16.13 4.52
C CYS A 78 2.89 -14.72 4.76
N ILE A 79 3.57 -14.17 3.75
CA ILE A 79 4.04 -12.77 3.77
C ILE A 79 3.49 -12.01 2.57
N ILE A 80 2.89 -10.85 2.82
CA ILE A 80 2.59 -9.86 1.78
C ILE A 80 3.86 -9.00 1.57
N ILE A 81 4.64 -9.38 0.57
CA ILE A 81 6.00 -8.83 0.34
C ILE A 81 6.00 -7.47 -0.37
N GLY A 82 4.87 -7.07 -0.96
CA GLY A 82 4.82 -5.88 -1.80
C GLY A 82 3.56 -5.75 -2.64
N VAL A 83 3.49 -4.74 -3.52
CA VAL A 83 4.50 -3.67 -3.66
C VAL A 83 4.13 -2.44 -2.85
N ARG A 84 5.12 -1.62 -2.48
CA ARG A 84 4.86 -0.30 -1.88
C ARG A 84 3.91 0.50 -2.79
N LYS A 85 2.84 1.03 -2.20
CA LYS A 85 1.71 1.71 -2.88
C LYS A 85 0.83 0.83 -3.78
N GLY A 86 1.00 -0.49 -3.76
CA GLY A 86 0.13 -1.44 -4.48
C GLY A 86 -1.22 -1.71 -3.81
N GLY A 87 -1.41 -1.29 -2.54
CA GLY A 87 -2.63 -1.58 -1.77
C GLY A 87 -2.44 -2.62 -0.66
N THR A 88 -1.19 -2.92 -0.29
CA THR A 88 -0.81 -3.93 0.71
C THR A 88 -1.55 -3.80 2.04
N ARG A 89 -1.77 -2.58 2.55
CA ARG A 89 -2.53 -2.36 3.79
C ARG A 89 -4.00 -2.73 3.65
N ALA A 90 -4.63 -2.33 2.55
CA ALA A 90 -6.02 -2.64 2.27
C ALA A 90 -6.22 -4.15 2.15
N LEU A 91 -5.31 -4.83 1.46
CA LEU A 91 -5.31 -6.28 1.35
C LEU A 91 -5.16 -6.97 2.71
N LEU A 92 -4.19 -6.56 3.54
CA LEU A 92 -3.99 -7.14 4.87
C LEU A 92 -5.23 -7.00 5.76
N ASP A 93 -5.83 -5.79 5.80
CA ASP A 93 -7.02 -5.54 6.61
C ASP A 93 -8.25 -6.33 6.09
N ALA A 94 -8.38 -6.48 4.77
CA ALA A 94 -9.47 -7.24 4.17
C ALA A 94 -9.33 -8.76 4.40
N VAL A 95 -8.12 -9.32 4.28
CA VAL A 95 -7.87 -10.75 4.52
C VAL A 95 -8.06 -11.09 6.01
N ALA A 96 -7.80 -10.14 6.91
CA ALA A 96 -8.06 -10.27 8.35
C ALA A 96 -9.56 -10.33 8.73
N LEU A 97 -10.47 -10.22 7.75
CA LEU A 97 -11.90 -10.51 7.95
C LEU A 97 -12.15 -12.01 8.07
N HIS A 98 -11.25 -12.87 7.58
CA HIS A 98 -11.36 -14.31 7.70
C HIS A 98 -11.13 -14.77 9.15
N PRO A 99 -11.99 -15.63 9.74
CA PRO A 99 -11.92 -15.99 11.16
C PRO A 99 -10.61 -16.70 11.56
N GLN A 100 -10.05 -17.51 10.65
CA GLN A 100 -8.78 -18.21 10.84
C GLN A 100 -7.53 -17.37 10.55
N VAL A 101 -7.66 -16.13 10.05
CA VAL A 101 -6.50 -15.29 9.78
C VAL A 101 -6.16 -14.44 11.00
N ARG A 102 -4.87 -14.36 11.30
CA ARG A 102 -4.27 -13.45 12.28
C ARG A 102 -3.17 -12.66 11.58
N ILE A 103 -3.16 -11.36 11.81
CA ILE A 103 -2.26 -10.43 11.11
C ILE A 103 -1.31 -9.72 12.08
N VAL A 104 -0.11 -9.42 11.60
CA VAL A 104 0.76 -8.43 12.24
C VAL A 104 0.37 -7.04 11.75
N ARG A 105 -0.01 -6.14 12.67
CA ARG A 105 -0.59 -4.83 12.28
C ARG A 105 0.44 -3.81 11.79
N HIS A 106 1.68 -3.89 12.26
CA HIS A 106 2.79 -3.03 11.86
C HIS A 106 3.66 -3.73 10.81
N GLU A 107 4.52 -2.97 10.14
CA GLU A 107 5.52 -3.53 9.21
C GLU A 107 6.74 -3.92 10.03
N VAL A 108 7.14 -5.20 10.01
CA VAL A 108 8.16 -5.72 10.93
C VAL A 108 9.57 -5.36 10.49
N HIS A 109 9.78 -5.18 9.18
CA HIS A 109 11.08 -4.84 8.61
C HIS A 109 12.21 -5.80 9.01
N PHE A 110 11.91 -7.09 9.10
CA PHE A 110 12.87 -8.10 9.53
C PHE A 110 13.87 -8.47 8.42
N PHE A 111 13.39 -8.67 7.19
CA PHE A 111 14.22 -9.18 6.10
C PHE A 111 14.96 -8.09 5.31
N ASP A 112 14.54 -6.83 5.38
CA ASP A 112 15.11 -5.70 4.63
C ASP A 112 16.12 -4.87 5.43
N VAL A 113 16.07 -4.88 6.77
CA VAL A 113 16.96 -4.10 7.65
C VAL A 113 17.95 -5.03 8.37
N ASN A 114 19.26 -4.82 8.15
CA ASN A 114 20.31 -5.67 8.72
C ASN A 114 20.26 -5.72 10.25
N GLN A 115 20.08 -4.56 10.89
CA GLN A 115 20.01 -4.44 12.35
C GLN A 115 18.85 -5.26 12.93
N THR A 116 17.72 -5.29 12.23
CA THR A 116 16.54 -6.06 12.64
C THR A 116 16.74 -7.55 12.37
N TYR A 117 17.28 -7.92 11.20
CA TYR A 117 17.57 -9.31 10.83
C TYR A 117 18.53 -9.98 11.80
N ASN A 118 19.56 -9.26 12.26
CA ASN A 118 20.58 -9.76 13.18
C ASN A 118 20.03 -10.09 14.58
N LYS A 119 18.80 -9.68 14.91
CA LYS A 119 18.13 -10.08 16.15
C LYS A 119 17.66 -11.56 16.13
N GLY A 120 17.71 -12.21 14.97
CA GLY A 120 17.40 -13.62 14.81
C GLY A 120 15.91 -13.95 14.69
N LEU A 121 15.62 -15.20 14.34
CA LEU A 121 14.25 -15.68 14.10
C LEU A 121 13.40 -15.73 15.37
N GLU A 122 14.00 -15.85 16.55
CA GLU A 122 13.28 -15.77 17.83
C GLU A 122 12.67 -14.39 18.01
N TRP A 123 13.45 -13.33 17.76
CA TRP A 123 12.94 -11.97 17.78
C TRP A 123 11.84 -11.77 16.74
N TYR A 124 11.99 -12.33 15.53
CA TYR A 124 10.94 -12.22 14.51
C TYR A 124 9.66 -12.93 14.93
N ARG A 125 9.77 -14.12 15.54
CA ARG A 125 8.63 -14.88 16.07
C ARG A 125 7.91 -14.13 17.19
N SER A 126 8.63 -13.43 18.06
CA SER A 126 8.02 -12.64 19.14
C SER A 126 7.21 -11.44 18.65
N GLN A 127 7.37 -11.02 17.39
CA GLN A 127 6.52 -10.00 16.76
C GLN A 127 5.18 -10.56 16.24
N MET A 128 5.03 -11.88 16.19
CA MET A 128 3.84 -12.54 15.65
C MET A 128 2.74 -12.64 16.71
N PRO A 129 1.45 -12.61 16.31
CA PRO A 129 0.37 -12.83 17.27
C PRO A 129 0.43 -14.25 17.85
N VAL A 130 -0.10 -14.42 19.06
CA VAL A 130 -0.41 -15.74 19.61
C VAL A 130 -1.59 -16.32 18.85
N VAL A 131 -1.43 -17.51 18.28
CA VAL A 131 -2.43 -18.16 17.43
C VAL A 131 -2.69 -19.60 17.87
N ALA A 132 -3.90 -20.10 17.57
CA ALA A 132 -4.23 -21.52 17.70
C ALA A 132 -3.80 -22.30 16.45
N ASP A 133 -3.75 -23.64 16.55
CA ASP A 133 -3.22 -24.51 15.51
C ASP A 133 -3.83 -24.32 14.11
N ALA A 134 -5.14 -24.14 14.03
CA ALA A 134 -5.84 -23.99 12.76
C ALA A 134 -5.82 -22.56 12.18
N GLN A 135 -5.03 -21.64 12.76
CA GLN A 135 -4.97 -20.24 12.33
C GLN A 135 -3.72 -19.94 11.52
N VAL A 136 -3.89 -19.07 10.53
CA VAL A 136 -2.84 -18.62 9.61
C VAL A 136 -2.35 -17.24 10.04
N THR A 137 -1.03 -17.10 10.20
CA THR A 137 -0.36 -15.84 10.52
C THR A 137 0.15 -15.16 9.25
N ILE A 138 -0.23 -13.89 9.06
CA ILE A 138 0.19 -13.07 7.91
C ILE A 138 0.92 -11.82 8.38
N GLU A 139 2.12 -11.62 7.84
CA GLU A 139 2.89 -10.38 7.98
C GLU A 139 2.91 -9.61 6.65
N LYS A 140 3.17 -8.30 6.71
CA LYS A 140 3.20 -7.43 5.52
C LYS A 140 4.27 -6.36 5.69
N THR A 141 5.33 -6.46 4.90
CA THR A 141 6.33 -5.40 4.74
C THR A 141 6.58 -5.16 3.25
N PRO A 142 6.04 -4.08 2.66
CA PRO A 142 6.09 -3.84 1.22
C PRO A 142 7.49 -3.58 0.66
N ALA A 143 8.44 -3.25 1.53
CA ALA A 143 9.84 -3.03 1.19
C ALA A 143 10.58 -4.33 0.84
N TYR A 144 10.07 -5.49 1.26
CA TYR A 144 10.71 -6.78 0.95
C TYR A 144 10.82 -7.00 -0.55
N PHE A 145 9.76 -6.70 -1.32
CA PHE A 145 9.75 -6.99 -2.76
C PHE A 145 10.93 -6.36 -3.51
N THR A 146 11.30 -5.13 -3.17
CA THR A 146 12.37 -4.39 -3.86
C THR A 146 13.72 -4.43 -3.14
N ASN A 147 13.83 -5.19 -2.05
CA ASN A 147 15.08 -5.38 -1.32
C ASN A 147 15.83 -6.59 -1.87
N VAL A 148 17.10 -6.41 -2.22
CA VAL A 148 17.92 -7.46 -2.86
C VAL A 148 18.29 -8.62 -1.93
N LEU A 149 18.29 -8.42 -0.61
CA LEU A 149 18.62 -9.45 0.39
C LEU A 149 17.39 -10.22 0.88
N ALA A 150 16.21 -9.61 0.80
CA ALA A 150 14.99 -10.19 1.34
C ALA A 150 14.64 -11.58 0.75
N PRO A 151 14.72 -11.84 -0.58
CA PRO A 151 14.38 -13.15 -1.14
C PRO A 151 15.19 -14.29 -0.51
N GLN A 152 16.51 -14.12 -0.42
CA GLN A 152 17.40 -15.13 0.15
C GLN A 152 17.11 -15.38 1.63
N ARG A 153 16.88 -14.31 2.39
CA ARG A 153 16.63 -14.40 3.84
C ARG A 153 15.28 -15.06 4.14
N VAL A 154 14.24 -14.73 3.37
CA VAL A 154 12.93 -15.37 3.48
C VAL A 154 13.04 -16.85 3.12
N TYR A 155 13.78 -17.19 2.07
CA TYR A 155 14.03 -18.59 1.67
C TYR A 155 14.76 -19.39 2.75
N LYS A 156 15.79 -18.80 3.38
CA LYS A 156 16.50 -19.43 4.51
C LYS A 156 15.59 -19.71 5.70
N MET A 157 14.57 -18.89 5.93
CA MET A 157 13.58 -19.15 6.99
C MET A 157 12.63 -20.29 6.60
N ASN A 158 12.05 -20.24 5.40
CA ASN A 158 11.12 -21.26 4.93
C ASN A 158 11.08 -21.27 3.38
N PRO A 159 11.63 -22.30 2.72
CA PRO A 159 11.64 -22.40 1.26
C PRO A 159 10.26 -22.68 0.65
N ASN A 160 9.29 -23.12 1.47
CA ASN A 160 7.92 -23.42 1.06
C ASN A 160 6.93 -22.30 1.41
N LEU A 161 7.43 -21.14 1.85
CA LEU A 161 6.58 -20.04 2.29
C LEU A 161 5.68 -19.53 1.14
N LYS A 162 4.44 -19.20 1.50
CA LYS A 162 3.49 -18.55 0.60
C LYS A 162 3.73 -17.04 0.58
N LEU A 163 3.79 -16.47 -0.62
CA LEU A 163 4.11 -15.07 -0.84
C LEU A 163 2.97 -14.40 -1.60
N ILE A 164 2.47 -13.29 -1.08
CA ILE A 164 1.44 -12.49 -1.75
C ILE A 164 2.07 -11.20 -2.26
N LEU A 165 1.84 -10.92 -3.54
CA LEU A 165 2.28 -9.70 -4.20
C LEU A 165 1.07 -8.97 -4.77
N ILE A 166 0.75 -7.79 -4.24
CA ILE A 166 -0.30 -6.91 -4.79
C ILE A 166 0.33 -5.81 -5.63
N ILE A 167 0.02 -5.80 -6.92
CA ILE A 167 0.56 -4.85 -7.91
C ILE A 167 -0.54 -4.02 -8.53
N ARG A 168 -0.17 -2.86 -9.06
CA ARG A 168 -1.07 -1.97 -9.81
C ARG A 168 -0.33 -1.36 -10.98
N GLU A 169 -1.04 -0.67 -11.84
CA GLU A 169 -0.45 0.05 -12.99
C GLU A 169 0.81 0.86 -12.57
N PRO A 170 2.00 0.58 -13.18
CA PRO A 170 3.30 1.09 -12.74
C PRO A 170 3.43 2.61 -12.66
N VAL A 171 2.84 3.37 -13.58
CA VAL A 171 2.85 4.84 -13.58
C VAL A 171 2.04 5.36 -12.40
N SER A 172 0.82 4.86 -12.22
CA SER A 172 -0.05 5.17 -11.09
C SER A 172 0.61 4.82 -9.76
N ARG A 173 1.35 3.71 -9.68
CA ARG A 173 2.12 3.31 -8.51
C ARG A 173 3.25 4.30 -8.21
N ALA A 174 4.02 4.70 -9.22
CA ALA A 174 5.13 5.64 -9.09
C ALA A 174 4.65 7.02 -8.60
N ILE A 175 3.59 7.55 -9.22
CA ILE A 175 2.98 8.82 -8.81
C ILE A 175 2.44 8.74 -7.39
N SER A 176 1.80 7.62 -7.00
CA SER A 176 1.32 7.42 -5.63
C SER A 176 2.47 7.38 -4.61
N ASP A 177 3.63 6.86 -5.01
CA ASP A 177 4.83 6.81 -4.16
C ASP A 177 5.42 8.20 -3.96
N TYR A 178 5.60 8.95 -5.06
CA TYR A 178 5.99 10.35 -5.02
C TYR A 178 5.06 11.19 -4.16
N THR A 179 3.74 11.08 -4.38
CA THR A 179 2.72 11.82 -3.63
C THR A 179 2.83 11.58 -2.13
N GLN A 180 3.13 10.35 -1.71
CA GLN A 180 3.34 10.06 -0.29
C GLN A 180 4.59 10.76 0.25
N VAL A 181 5.70 10.76 -0.49
CA VAL A 181 6.93 11.46 -0.08
C VAL A 181 6.70 12.97 -0.04
N LEU A 182 6.02 13.52 -1.06
CA LEU A 182 5.64 14.93 -1.13
C LEU A 182 4.86 15.35 0.11
N CYS A 183 3.76 14.66 0.46
CA CYS A 183 2.98 15.04 1.63
C CYS A 183 3.79 14.96 2.93
N ILE A 184 4.63 13.94 3.11
CA ILE A 184 5.51 13.86 4.30
C ILE A 184 6.47 15.05 4.36
N ARG A 185 7.02 15.48 3.22
CA ARG A 185 7.95 16.61 3.15
C ARG A 185 7.24 17.93 3.45
N LEU A 186 6.05 18.13 2.89
CA LEU A 186 5.22 19.30 3.17
C LEU A 186 4.79 19.37 4.64
N GLU A 187 4.40 18.25 5.25
CA GLU A 187 4.13 18.15 6.70
C GLU A 187 5.35 18.53 7.57
N GLN A 188 6.57 18.39 7.03
CA GLN A 188 7.83 18.77 7.67
C GLN A 188 8.32 20.18 7.30
N ASN A 189 7.51 20.99 6.61
CA ASN A 189 7.89 22.30 6.05
C ASN A 189 9.13 22.23 5.13
N LYS A 190 9.25 21.15 4.36
CA LYS A 190 10.32 20.95 3.38
C LYS A 190 9.76 20.86 1.98
N SER A 191 10.45 21.45 1.00
CA SER A 191 10.14 21.27 -0.40
C SER A 191 10.60 19.90 -0.91
N LEU A 192 10.03 19.48 -2.03
CA LEU A 192 10.47 18.33 -2.81
C LEU A 192 10.49 18.73 -4.27
N ASN A 193 11.48 18.27 -5.03
CA ASN A 193 11.52 18.48 -6.47
C ASN A 193 10.29 17.88 -7.13
N SER A 194 9.88 18.45 -8.26
CA SER A 194 8.76 17.93 -9.04
C SER A 194 9.02 16.49 -9.47
N PHE A 195 7.95 15.73 -9.67
CA PHE A 195 8.06 14.35 -10.14
C PHE A 195 8.73 14.28 -11.51
N GLU A 196 8.41 15.22 -12.40
CA GLU A 196 8.98 15.34 -13.74
C GLU A 196 10.50 15.49 -13.73
N ASN A 197 11.04 16.31 -12.83
CA ASN A 197 12.49 16.55 -12.77
C ASN A 197 13.26 15.34 -12.23
N GLU A 198 12.62 14.52 -11.40
CA GLU A 198 13.27 13.35 -10.77
C GLU A 198 13.06 12.07 -11.59
N ALA A 199 11.94 11.95 -12.30
CA ALA A 199 11.53 10.71 -12.97
C ALA A 199 12.28 10.45 -14.29
N PHE A 200 12.97 11.43 -14.85
CA PHE A 200 13.71 11.31 -16.12
C PHE A 200 15.18 11.71 -15.95
N LEU A 201 16.02 11.21 -16.86
CA LEU A 201 17.40 11.66 -17.02
C LEU A 201 17.45 13.06 -17.66
N ALA A 202 18.66 13.59 -17.85
CA ALA A 202 18.88 14.93 -18.40
C ALA A 202 18.28 15.15 -19.80
N ASP A 203 18.02 14.08 -20.56
CA ASP A 203 17.36 14.14 -21.86
C ASP A 203 15.84 14.41 -21.78
N GLY A 204 15.26 14.38 -20.58
CA GLY A 204 13.84 14.63 -20.32
C GLY A 204 12.88 13.57 -20.85
N THR A 205 13.35 12.42 -21.35
CA THR A 205 12.51 11.39 -21.97
C THR A 205 12.84 9.96 -21.53
N THR A 206 14.08 9.69 -21.16
CA THR A 206 14.51 8.39 -20.62
C THR A 206 14.27 8.37 -19.12
N VAL A 207 13.60 7.33 -18.62
CA VAL A 207 13.30 7.25 -17.17
C VAL A 207 14.57 7.10 -16.34
N ASN A 208 14.62 7.84 -15.23
CA ASN A 208 15.67 7.72 -14.23
C ASN A 208 15.42 6.48 -13.35
N THR A 209 16.12 5.39 -13.62
CA THR A 209 15.96 4.13 -12.88
C THR A 209 16.54 4.16 -11.48
N ASP A 210 17.30 5.19 -11.10
CA ASP A 210 17.78 5.38 -9.73
C ASP A 210 16.75 6.07 -8.84
N TYR A 211 15.82 6.80 -9.45
CA TYR A 211 14.72 7.42 -8.73
C TYR A 211 13.78 6.35 -8.16
N LYS A 212 13.70 6.29 -6.82
CA LYS A 212 13.04 5.19 -6.09
C LYS A 212 11.58 4.92 -6.53
N PRO A 213 10.72 5.93 -6.78
CA PRO A 213 9.40 5.70 -7.37
C PRO A 213 9.41 5.04 -8.75
N VAL A 214 10.36 5.36 -9.63
CA VAL A 214 10.52 4.69 -10.93
C VAL A 214 11.07 3.29 -10.72
N ARG A 215 12.18 3.15 -9.99
CA ARG A 215 12.83 1.85 -9.72
C ARG A 215 11.88 0.81 -9.13
N ASN A 216 11.07 1.20 -8.15
CA ASN A 216 10.13 0.29 -7.48
C ASN A 216 8.95 -0.12 -8.37
N SER A 217 8.72 0.58 -9.49
CA SER A 217 7.70 0.23 -10.49
C SER A 217 8.20 -0.76 -11.55
N LEU A 218 9.52 -1.02 -11.61
CA LEU A 218 10.11 -2.00 -12.53
C LEU A 218 9.93 -3.43 -12.01
N TYR A 219 8.70 -3.95 -12.05
CA TYR A 219 8.35 -5.22 -11.38
C TYR A 219 9.15 -6.42 -11.88
N ALA A 220 9.48 -6.49 -13.17
CA ALA A 220 10.32 -7.56 -13.73
C ALA A 220 11.68 -7.68 -13.04
N VAL A 221 12.35 -6.55 -12.81
CA VAL A 221 13.67 -6.48 -12.17
C VAL A 221 13.65 -7.14 -10.81
N HIS A 222 12.64 -6.80 -10.00
CA HIS A 222 12.47 -7.33 -8.65
C HIS A 222 12.00 -8.79 -8.67
N MET A 223 11.02 -9.11 -9.52
CA MET A 223 10.46 -10.47 -9.61
C MET A 223 11.53 -11.49 -10.00
N LYS A 224 12.46 -11.16 -10.90
CA LYS A 224 13.61 -12.02 -11.23
C LYS A 224 14.43 -12.40 -10.00
N GLN A 225 14.64 -11.47 -9.06
CA GLN A 225 15.39 -11.77 -7.83
C GLN A 225 14.65 -12.75 -6.94
N TRP A 226 13.32 -12.62 -6.85
CA TRP A 226 12.47 -13.53 -6.09
C TRP A 226 12.42 -14.93 -6.71
N LEU A 227 12.31 -15.01 -8.04
CA LEU A 227 12.24 -16.28 -8.78
C LEU A 227 13.55 -17.09 -8.75
N LYS A 228 14.68 -16.50 -8.35
CA LYS A 228 15.92 -17.26 -8.07
C LYS A 228 15.79 -18.21 -6.88
N TYR A 229 14.88 -17.92 -5.95
CA TYR A 229 14.74 -18.66 -4.70
C TYR A 229 13.40 -19.39 -4.61
N PHE A 230 12.33 -18.76 -5.06
CA PHE A 230 10.97 -19.31 -4.95
C PHE A 230 10.40 -19.60 -6.34
N PRO A 231 9.87 -20.81 -6.60
CA PRO A 231 9.16 -21.06 -7.84
C PRO A 231 7.85 -20.26 -7.89
N LEU A 232 7.34 -19.98 -9.09
CA LEU A 232 6.16 -19.13 -9.27
C LEU A 232 4.92 -19.62 -8.49
N LYS A 233 4.80 -20.93 -8.25
CA LYS A 233 3.71 -21.53 -7.45
C LYS A 233 3.63 -21.01 -6.00
N ASN A 234 4.73 -20.49 -5.46
CA ASN A 234 4.77 -19.87 -4.13
C ASN A 234 4.20 -18.45 -4.11
N PHE A 235 3.86 -17.88 -5.27
CA PHE A 235 3.35 -16.52 -5.38
C PHE A 235 1.87 -16.49 -5.74
N LEU A 236 1.12 -15.68 -4.99
CA LEU A 236 -0.18 -15.18 -5.42
C LEU A 236 -0.05 -13.70 -5.79
N ILE A 237 -0.26 -13.41 -7.08
CA ILE A 237 -0.26 -12.05 -7.58
C ILE A 237 -1.69 -11.50 -7.61
N ILE A 238 -1.95 -10.49 -6.77
CA ILE A 238 -3.21 -9.77 -6.68
C ILE A 238 -3.17 -8.54 -7.58
N ASP A 239 -4.22 -8.38 -8.38
CA ASP A 239 -4.43 -7.19 -9.20
C ASP A 239 -5.04 -6.10 -8.31
N GLY A 240 -4.22 -5.14 -7.90
CA GLY A 240 -4.58 -4.04 -7.03
C GLY A 240 -5.63 -3.11 -7.64
N ASP A 241 -5.60 -2.92 -8.96
CA ASP A 241 -6.58 -2.09 -9.65
C ASP A 241 -7.95 -2.78 -9.66
N LYS A 242 -8.00 -4.10 -9.88
CA LYS A 242 -9.22 -4.90 -9.70
C LYS A 242 -9.64 -4.97 -8.24
N PHE A 243 -8.73 -5.16 -7.31
CA PHE A 243 -9.01 -5.25 -5.88
C PHE A 243 -9.68 -3.98 -5.34
N THR A 244 -9.23 -2.81 -5.78
CA THR A 244 -9.86 -1.52 -5.42
C THR A 244 -11.31 -1.43 -5.90
N ARG A 245 -11.63 -1.96 -7.10
CA ARG A 245 -12.98 -1.88 -7.67
C ARG A 245 -13.91 -3.01 -7.23
N LYS A 246 -13.38 -4.23 -7.13
CA LYS A 246 -14.11 -5.47 -6.85
C LYS A 246 -13.23 -6.36 -5.95
N PRO A 247 -13.20 -6.13 -4.62
CA PRO A 247 -12.30 -6.82 -3.71
C PRO A 247 -12.63 -8.31 -3.52
N LEU A 248 -13.92 -8.68 -3.48
CA LEU A 248 -14.33 -10.04 -3.10
C LEU A 248 -13.71 -11.15 -3.98
N PRO A 249 -13.71 -11.08 -5.32
CA PRO A 249 -13.08 -12.11 -6.16
C PRO A 249 -11.58 -12.28 -5.89
N GLU A 250 -10.86 -11.19 -5.64
CA GLU A 250 -9.43 -11.25 -5.30
C GLU A 250 -9.22 -11.86 -3.90
N LEU A 251 -10.10 -11.57 -2.94
CA LEU A 251 -10.07 -12.21 -1.61
C LEU A 251 -10.36 -13.71 -1.68
N ARG A 252 -11.26 -14.18 -2.56
CA ARG A 252 -11.46 -15.61 -2.82
C ARG A 252 -10.21 -16.30 -3.36
N ARG A 253 -9.39 -15.59 -4.14
CA ARG A 253 -8.09 -16.11 -4.60
C ARG A 253 -7.11 -16.25 -3.44
N VAL A 254 -7.12 -15.30 -2.49
CA VAL A 254 -6.32 -15.40 -1.26
C VAL A 254 -6.76 -16.59 -0.40
N GLU A 255 -8.06 -16.76 -0.15
CA GLU A 255 -8.58 -17.90 0.64
C GLU A 255 -8.11 -19.24 0.04
N ARG A 256 -8.31 -19.44 -1.27
CA ARG A 256 -7.86 -20.67 -1.96
C ARG A 256 -6.35 -20.88 -1.89
N PHE A 257 -5.57 -19.82 -2.14
CA PHE A 257 -4.12 -19.88 -2.10
C PHE A 257 -3.59 -20.25 -0.72
N LEU A 258 -4.24 -19.79 0.34
CA LEU A 258 -3.89 -20.10 1.73
C LEU A 258 -4.52 -21.40 2.25
N HIS A 259 -5.28 -22.12 1.42
CA HIS A 259 -6.06 -23.31 1.81
C HIS A 259 -7.05 -23.04 2.95
N LEU A 260 -7.65 -21.84 2.94
CA LEU A 260 -8.69 -21.45 3.86
C LEU A 260 -10.07 -21.75 3.27
N THR A 261 -11.04 -21.99 4.15
CA THR A 261 -12.44 -22.06 3.75
C THR A 261 -12.92 -20.73 3.18
N THR A 262 -13.98 -20.77 2.38
CA THR A 262 -14.61 -19.57 1.84
C THR A 262 -15.47 -18.92 2.92
N SER A 263 -14.97 -17.87 3.60
CA SER A 263 -15.65 -17.27 4.77
C SER A 263 -15.89 -15.77 4.67
N ILE A 264 -15.02 -15.04 3.96
CA ILE A 264 -15.21 -13.59 3.74
C ILE A 264 -16.50 -13.38 2.94
N ARG A 265 -17.33 -12.41 3.28
CA ARG A 265 -18.63 -12.19 2.60
C ARG A 265 -18.70 -10.79 1.99
N SER A 266 -19.57 -10.63 1.00
CA SER A 266 -19.83 -9.34 0.36
C SER A 266 -20.31 -8.28 1.36
N ASP A 267 -21.15 -8.67 2.32
CA ASP A 267 -21.68 -7.75 3.34
C ASP A 267 -20.57 -7.17 4.23
N GLN A 268 -19.40 -7.81 4.35
CA GLN A 268 -18.27 -7.29 5.12
C GLN A 268 -17.49 -6.19 4.38
N LEU A 269 -17.73 -6.01 3.08
CA LEU A 269 -17.02 -5.09 2.19
C LEU A 269 -17.96 -3.94 1.81
N VAL A 270 -17.78 -2.78 2.44
CA VAL A 270 -18.70 -1.64 2.31
C VAL A 270 -18.03 -0.54 1.50
N TYR A 271 -18.55 -0.23 0.31
CA TYR A 271 -18.00 0.84 -0.51
C TYR A 271 -18.35 2.21 0.08
N ASP A 272 -17.34 3.08 0.22
CA ASP A 272 -17.51 4.46 0.64
C ASP A 272 -17.37 5.37 -0.59
N PRO A 273 -18.45 6.02 -1.06
CA PRO A 273 -18.42 6.86 -2.25
C PRO A 273 -17.60 8.13 -2.04
N SER A 274 -17.48 8.64 -0.81
CA SER A 274 -16.66 9.82 -0.53
C SER A 274 -15.18 9.48 -0.64
N LYS A 275 -14.78 8.31 -0.13
CA LYS A 275 -13.39 7.85 -0.19
C LYS A 275 -13.03 7.21 -1.52
N HIS A 276 -14.00 6.75 -2.30
CA HIS A 276 -13.79 5.96 -3.51
C HIS A 276 -13.08 4.61 -3.25
N PHE A 277 -13.16 4.10 -2.02
CA PHE A 277 -12.55 2.84 -1.58
C PHE A 277 -13.50 2.03 -0.73
N PHE A 278 -13.25 0.72 -0.66
CA PHE A 278 -13.94 -0.16 0.28
C PHE A 278 -13.43 0.02 1.71
N CYS A 279 -14.37 0.07 2.64
CA CYS A 279 -14.21 -0.07 4.08
C CYS A 279 -14.64 -1.47 4.52
N PHE A 280 -14.28 -1.84 5.75
CA PHE A 280 -14.43 -3.21 6.22
C PHE A 280 -15.22 -3.27 7.54
N ARG A 281 -16.08 -4.28 7.69
CA ARG A 281 -16.72 -4.62 8.96
C ARG A 281 -16.59 -6.12 9.24
N ARG A 282 -16.30 -6.48 10.49
CA ARG A 282 -16.11 -7.90 10.87
C ARG A 282 -17.40 -8.70 10.88
N ARG A 283 -18.47 -8.10 11.39
CA ARG A 283 -19.82 -8.67 11.47
C ARG A 283 -20.81 -7.62 11.00
N THR A 284 -22.02 -8.01 10.64
CA THR A 284 -23.06 -7.11 10.13
C THR A 284 -23.40 -6.01 11.15
N THR A 285 -23.37 -6.35 12.45
CA THR A 285 -23.59 -5.43 13.58
C THR A 285 -22.35 -4.64 14.02
N ALA A 286 -21.17 -4.94 13.48
CA ALA A 286 -19.94 -4.26 13.89
C ALA A 286 -19.78 -2.92 13.18
N LYS A 287 -19.13 -1.96 13.86
CA LYS A 287 -18.77 -0.66 13.27
C LYS A 287 -17.92 -0.82 12.01
N ILE A 288 -18.28 -0.08 10.97
CA ILE A 288 -17.52 0.00 9.72
C ILE A 288 -16.21 0.73 10.00
N LYS A 289 -15.10 0.15 9.55
CA LYS A 289 -13.77 0.73 9.64
C LYS A 289 -13.18 0.94 8.25
N CYS A 290 -12.96 2.20 7.92
CA CYS A 290 -12.24 2.60 6.72
C CYS A 290 -10.73 2.69 7.01
N LEU A 291 -9.93 2.65 5.94
CA LEU A 291 -8.53 3.02 6.03
C LEU A 291 -8.38 4.52 6.37
N GLY A 292 -7.30 4.85 7.07
CA GLY A 292 -7.00 6.23 7.45
C GLY A 292 -6.63 7.12 6.26
N ASN A 293 -6.61 8.44 6.49
CA ASN A 293 -6.46 9.47 5.45
C ASN A 293 -5.14 9.37 4.64
N SER A 294 -4.15 8.63 5.14
CA SER A 294 -2.92 8.34 4.38
C SER A 294 -3.11 7.35 3.23
N LYS A 295 -4.29 6.72 3.10
CA LYS A 295 -4.64 5.75 2.06
C LYS A 295 -5.70 6.37 1.15
N GLY A 296 -5.48 6.29 -0.16
CA GLY A 296 -6.40 6.86 -1.15
C GLY A 296 -6.25 8.37 -1.36
N ARG A 297 -5.10 8.96 -1.04
CA ARG A 297 -4.85 10.40 -1.25
C ARG A 297 -4.99 10.77 -2.73
N PRO A 298 -5.50 11.98 -3.03
CA PRO A 298 -5.38 12.57 -4.36
C PRO A 298 -3.92 12.53 -4.81
N HIS A 299 -3.69 12.06 -6.03
CA HIS A 299 -2.34 12.00 -6.58
C HIS A 299 -1.84 13.40 -6.91
N ALA A 300 -0.52 13.59 -6.79
CA ALA A 300 0.12 14.79 -7.30
C ALA A 300 -0.22 14.99 -8.78
N ASN A 301 -0.43 16.25 -9.18
CA ASN A 301 -0.69 16.56 -10.57
C ASN A 301 0.59 16.34 -11.38
N VAL A 302 0.51 15.45 -12.36
CA VAL A 302 1.62 15.07 -13.24
C VAL A 302 1.10 15.16 -14.66
N SER A 303 1.88 15.78 -15.55
CA SER A 303 1.42 16.04 -16.92
C SER A 303 1.10 14.75 -17.69
N GLU A 304 0.13 14.79 -18.61
CA GLU A 304 -0.16 13.64 -19.48
C GLU A 304 1.03 13.27 -20.37
N ARG A 305 1.84 14.25 -20.78
CA ARG A 305 3.10 14.02 -21.51
C ARG A 305 4.07 13.18 -20.68
N THR A 306 4.23 13.49 -19.39
CA THR A 306 5.06 12.72 -18.46
C THR A 306 4.53 11.30 -18.30
N LYS A 307 3.21 11.13 -18.08
CA LYS A 307 2.59 9.80 -17.96
C LYS A 307 2.79 8.97 -19.21
N MET A 308 2.64 9.57 -20.40
CA MET A 308 2.89 8.92 -21.69
C MET A 308 4.34 8.42 -21.81
N PHE A 309 5.33 9.26 -21.50
CA PHE A 309 6.72 8.83 -21.55
C PHE A 309 7.03 7.73 -20.53
N LEU A 310 6.46 7.80 -19.32
CA LEU A 310 6.60 6.73 -18.33
C LEU A 310 6.01 5.41 -18.82
N ARG A 311 4.80 5.42 -19.40
CA ARG A 311 4.19 4.21 -19.99
C ARG A 311 5.07 3.64 -21.08
N LYS A 312 5.58 4.47 -22.00
CA LYS A 312 6.50 4.05 -23.08
C LYS A 312 7.76 3.39 -22.52
N ASN A 313 8.37 3.99 -21.50
CA ASN A 313 9.59 3.46 -20.87
C ASN A 313 9.32 2.20 -20.02
N PHE A 314 8.16 2.08 -19.37
CA PHE A 314 7.78 0.90 -18.58
C PHE A 314 7.32 -0.29 -19.43
N ALA A 315 6.80 -0.06 -20.64
CA ALA A 315 6.30 -1.11 -21.53
C ALA A 315 7.22 -2.33 -21.67
N PRO A 316 8.52 -2.22 -22.01
CA PRO A 316 9.40 -3.39 -22.10
C PRO A 316 9.53 -4.16 -20.78
N TYR A 317 9.57 -3.46 -19.63
CA TYR A 317 9.62 -4.09 -18.31
C TYR A 317 8.30 -4.75 -17.93
N ASN A 318 7.16 -4.20 -18.36
CA ASN A 318 5.84 -4.78 -18.14
C ASN A 318 5.70 -6.08 -18.92
N GLU A 319 6.09 -6.08 -20.20
CA GLU A 319 6.09 -7.29 -21.03
C GLU A 319 6.93 -8.39 -20.42
N GLU A 320 8.16 -8.07 -20.02
CA GLU A 320 9.02 -9.02 -19.33
C GLU A 320 8.37 -9.55 -18.05
N PHE A 321 7.77 -8.69 -17.23
CA PHE A 321 7.08 -9.12 -16.03
C PHE A 321 5.92 -10.08 -16.36
N PHE A 322 5.14 -9.79 -17.40
CA PHE A 322 4.02 -10.63 -17.82
C PHE A 322 4.48 -12.03 -18.23
N HIS A 323 5.59 -12.11 -18.97
CA HIS A 323 6.21 -13.38 -19.33
C HIS A 323 6.70 -14.14 -18.10
N LEU A 324 7.40 -13.47 -17.17
CA LEU A 324 7.94 -14.10 -15.95
C LEU A 324 6.86 -14.73 -15.07
N VAL A 325 5.67 -14.13 -15.03
CA VAL A 325 4.58 -14.57 -14.13
C VAL A 325 3.43 -15.27 -14.87
N ASN A 326 3.59 -15.54 -16.16
CA ASN A 326 2.60 -16.16 -17.04
C ASN A 326 1.20 -15.52 -16.90
N ARG A 327 1.14 -14.19 -16.86
CA ARG A 327 -0.11 -13.43 -16.73
C ARG A 327 0.07 -12.01 -17.24
N ARG A 328 -0.97 -11.48 -17.89
CA ARG A 328 -0.98 -10.14 -18.46
C ARG A 328 -1.96 -9.21 -17.74
N TRP A 329 -1.61 -7.93 -17.69
CA TRP A 329 -2.46 -6.83 -17.28
C TRP A 329 -2.57 -5.81 -18.41
N PHE A 330 -3.65 -5.02 -18.40
CA PHE A 330 -3.88 -3.97 -19.40
C PHE A 330 -3.38 -2.64 -18.83
N TRP A 331 -2.08 -2.39 -18.98
CA TRP A 331 -1.35 -1.25 -18.42
C TRP A 331 -0.72 -0.38 -19.49
#